data_AF-A0A443SMA3-F1
#
_entry.id   AF-A0A443SMA3-F1
#
_cell.length_a   1.000
_cell.length_b   1.000
_cell.length_c   1.000
_cell.angle_alpha   90.00
_cell.angle_beta   90.00
_cell.angle_gamma   90.00
#
_symmetry.space_group_name_H-M   'P 1'
#
loop_
_entity.id
_entity.type
_entity.pdbx_description
1 polymer ?
#
loop_
_entity_poly.entity_id
_entity_poly.type
_entity_poly.pdbx_seq_one_letter_code
_entity_poly.pdbx_strand_id
1 'polypeptide(L)'
;ARCSLATTCDACLSTPSCGWCLTHSFDGESRCETPQLLRQFNCSEEHIYAPKSTVNTVHEANNGKHERRLNPSKVKLKIRPNETVKFTVTFQQPHEYPVDLYYLMDLTNSMQVHREKLIELADRLG
;
A
#
# COMPACT_ATOMS: atom_id res chain seq x y z
N ALA A 1 -21.26 -5.22 -14.12
CA ALA A 1 -20.82 -6.46 -14.77
C ALA A 1 -21.68 -7.60 -14.23
N ARG A 2 -22.08 -8.56 -15.06
CA ARG A 2 -22.82 -9.75 -14.62
C ARG A 2 -21.81 -10.84 -14.23
N CYS A 3 -21.96 -11.43 -13.05
CA CYS A 3 -21.09 -12.48 -12.55
C CYS A 3 -21.24 -13.80 -13.34
N SER A 4 -22.47 -14.11 -13.77
CA SER A 4 -22.85 -15.37 -14.42
C SER A 4 -22.23 -15.69 -15.78
N LEU A 5 -21.33 -14.84 -16.31
CA LEU A 5 -20.62 -15.11 -17.58
C LEU A 5 -19.35 -15.95 -17.39
N ALA A 6 -18.87 -16.12 -16.16
CA ALA A 6 -17.63 -16.83 -15.88
C ALA A 6 -17.85 -18.32 -15.66
N THR A 7 -17.15 -19.16 -16.42
CA THR A 7 -17.15 -20.63 -16.30
C THR A 7 -16.04 -21.17 -15.40
N THR A 8 -15.11 -20.31 -14.98
CA THR A 8 -13.98 -20.68 -14.11
C THR A 8 -13.94 -19.79 -12.87
N CYS A 9 -13.39 -20.31 -11.78
CA CYS A 9 -13.27 -19.59 -10.52
C CYS A 9 -12.44 -18.30 -10.68
N ASP A 10 -11.30 -18.36 -11.39
CA ASP A 10 -10.43 -17.21 -11.58
C ASP A 10 -11.10 -16.07 -12.37
N ALA A 11 -11.78 -16.41 -13.48
CA ALA A 11 -12.53 -15.44 -14.27
C ALA A 11 -13.69 -14.82 -13.47
N CYS A 12 -14.34 -15.62 -12.60
CA CYS A 12 -15.38 -15.12 -11.71
C CYS A 12 -14.85 -14.11 -10.70
N LEU A 13 -13.74 -14.47 -10.04
CA LEU A 13 -13.16 -13.66 -8.97
C LEU A 13 -12.53 -12.36 -9.47
N SER A 14 -12.21 -12.29 -10.77
CA SER A 14 -11.76 -11.08 -11.46
C SER A 14 -12.78 -9.95 -11.48
N THR A 15 -14.07 -10.24 -11.27
CA THR A 15 -15.09 -9.20 -11.11
C THR A 15 -15.29 -8.91 -9.61
N PRO A 16 -15.03 -7.67 -9.15
CA PRO A 16 -15.36 -7.27 -7.79
C PRO A 16 -16.87 -7.45 -7.56
N SER A 17 -17.27 -7.96 -6.39
CA SER A 17 -18.64 -8.35 -5.95
C SER A 17 -19.09 -9.78 -6.22
N CYS A 18 -18.45 -10.54 -7.13
CA CYS A 18 -18.85 -11.92 -7.39
C CYS A 18 -18.34 -12.90 -6.30
N GLY A 19 -18.96 -14.06 -6.19
CA GLY A 19 -18.50 -15.19 -5.38
C GLY A 19 -18.52 -16.47 -6.21
N TRP A 20 -17.84 -17.50 -5.73
CA TRP A 20 -17.79 -18.80 -6.38
C TRP A 20 -18.29 -19.90 -5.43
N CYS A 21 -19.19 -20.76 -5.90
CA CYS A 21 -19.66 -21.92 -5.13
C CYS A 21 -18.74 -23.14 -5.34
N LEU A 22 -18.13 -23.61 -4.24
CA LEU A 22 -17.20 -24.74 -4.21
C LEU A 22 -17.89 -26.12 -4.08
N THR A 23 -19.20 -26.16 -3.85
CA THR A 23 -19.95 -27.42 -3.70
C THR A 23 -19.78 -28.32 -4.92
N HIS A 24 -19.43 -29.59 -4.72
CA HIS A 24 -19.18 -30.54 -5.82
C HIS A 24 -20.44 -30.75 -6.68
N SER A 25 -21.56 -31.13 -6.06
CA SER A 25 -22.88 -31.30 -6.67
C SER A 25 -23.72 -30.01 -6.52
N PHE A 26 -23.36 -28.99 -7.30
CA PHE A 26 -24.10 -27.72 -7.33
C PHE A 26 -25.08 -27.72 -8.50
N ASP A 27 -26.38 -27.70 -8.20
CA ASP A 27 -27.48 -27.73 -9.20
C ASP A 27 -27.95 -26.33 -9.62
N GLY A 28 -27.19 -25.27 -9.32
CA GLY A 28 -27.52 -23.91 -9.73
C GLY A 28 -27.06 -23.58 -11.15
N GLU A 29 -27.72 -22.61 -11.79
CA GLU A 29 -27.45 -22.19 -13.18
C GLU A 29 -26.01 -21.70 -13.41
N SER A 30 -25.40 -21.07 -12.40
CA SER A 30 -24.03 -20.57 -12.46
C SER A 30 -23.34 -20.71 -11.10
N ARG A 31 -22.12 -21.27 -11.11
CA ARG A 31 -21.22 -21.31 -9.95
C ARG A 31 -20.66 -19.93 -9.59
N CYS A 32 -20.71 -18.98 -10.52
CA CYS A 32 -20.28 -17.60 -10.33
C CYS A 32 -21.49 -16.68 -10.19
N GLU A 33 -21.73 -16.16 -8.98
CA GLU A 33 -22.74 -15.15 -8.74
C GLU A 33 -22.46 -14.39 -7.44
N THR A 34 -23.15 -13.30 -7.15
CA THR A 34 -23.03 -12.60 -5.86
C THR A 34 -23.28 -13.58 -4.68
N PRO A 35 -22.56 -13.43 -3.56
CA PRO A 35 -22.72 -14.32 -2.40
C PRO A 35 -24.17 -14.45 -1.93
N GLN A 36 -24.97 -13.38 -2.05
CA GLN A 36 -26.38 -13.35 -1.70
C GLN A 36 -27.22 -14.30 -2.57
N LEU A 37 -27.01 -14.28 -3.88
CA LEU A 37 -27.71 -15.16 -4.82
C LEU A 37 -27.23 -16.60 -4.73
N LEU A 38 -25.93 -16.84 -4.49
CA LEU A 38 -25.42 -18.19 -4.27
C LEU A 38 -26.11 -18.88 -3.08
N ARG A 39 -26.41 -18.14 -2.01
CA ARG A 39 -27.21 -18.66 -0.87
C ARG A 39 -28.64 -19.03 -1.29
N GLN A 40 -29.24 -18.23 -2.18
CA GLN A 40 -30.58 -18.51 -2.72
C GLN A 40 -30.58 -19.75 -3.63
N PHE A 41 -29.45 -20.03 -4.30
CA PHE A 41 -29.25 -21.24 -5.09
C PHE A 41 -28.82 -22.46 -4.26
N ASN A 42 -29.09 -22.48 -2.96
CA ASN A 42 -28.71 -23.55 -2.03
C ASN A 42 -27.20 -23.83 -1.98
N CYS A 43 -26.33 -22.86 -2.30
CA CYS A 43 -24.92 -22.96 -1.95
C CYS A 43 -24.75 -22.60 -0.47
N SER A 44 -24.23 -23.55 0.31
CA SER A 44 -24.00 -23.33 1.74
C SER A 44 -22.86 -22.33 1.97
N GLU A 45 -22.94 -21.55 3.04
CA GLU A 45 -22.02 -20.43 3.32
C GLU A 45 -20.55 -20.84 3.38
N GLU A 46 -20.25 -22.02 3.94
CA GLU A 46 -18.90 -22.56 4.03
C GLU A 46 -18.31 -22.95 2.68
N HIS A 47 -19.16 -23.14 1.67
CA HIS A 47 -18.78 -23.45 0.30
C HIS A 47 -18.75 -22.20 -0.60
N ILE A 48 -19.15 -21.03 -0.11
CA ILE A 48 -19.07 -19.77 -0.86
C ILE A 48 -17.69 -19.16 -0.69
N TYR A 49 -16.89 -19.20 -1.76
CA TYR A 49 -15.61 -18.52 -1.82
C TYR A 49 -15.76 -17.10 -2.39
N ALA A 50 -15.67 -16.11 -1.51
CA ALA A 50 -15.71 -14.70 -1.86
C ALA A 50 -14.65 -13.92 -1.06
N PRO A 51 -13.37 -13.95 -1.49
CA PRO A 51 -12.31 -13.25 -0.79
C PRO A 51 -12.59 -11.75 -0.81
N LYS A 52 -12.45 -11.11 0.36
CA LYS A 52 -12.57 -9.67 0.54
C LYS A 52 -11.18 -9.04 0.59
N SER A 53 -11.06 -7.84 0.05
CA SER A 53 -9.84 -7.05 0.22
C SER A 53 -9.74 -6.51 1.66
N THR A 54 -8.54 -6.56 2.24
CA THR A 54 -8.28 -6.08 3.61
C THR A 54 -6.99 -5.27 3.66
N VAL A 55 -7.02 -4.19 4.42
CA VAL A 55 -5.88 -3.32 4.73
C VAL A 55 -5.61 -3.41 6.22
N ASN A 56 -4.47 -4.00 6.60
CA ASN A 56 -4.08 -4.12 8.00
C ASN A 56 -2.79 -3.32 8.25
N THR A 57 -2.84 -2.34 9.15
CA THR A 57 -1.67 -1.59 9.59
C THR A 57 -0.91 -2.40 10.64
N VAL A 58 0.38 -2.65 10.41
CA VAL A 58 1.20 -3.38 11.37
C VAL A 58 1.78 -2.36 12.34
N HIS A 59 1.24 -2.31 13.56
CA HIS A 59 1.76 -1.49 14.63
C HIS A 59 2.97 -2.19 15.26
N GLU A 60 4.18 -1.79 14.86
CA GLU A 60 5.38 -2.21 15.58
C GLU A 60 5.47 -1.41 16.87
N ALA A 61 5.51 -2.12 18.02
CA ALA A 61 5.80 -1.54 19.32
C ALA A 61 7.08 -0.71 19.22
N ASN A 62 7.00 0.57 19.61
CA ASN A 62 8.10 1.51 19.58
C ASN A 62 9.17 1.10 20.60
N ASN A 63 10.06 0.18 20.22
CA ASN A 63 11.22 -0.20 21.03
C ASN A 63 12.49 0.60 20.70
N GLY A 64 12.40 1.65 19.86
CA GLY A 64 13.56 2.44 19.48
C GLY A 64 13.22 3.91 19.28
N LYS A 65 14.08 4.79 19.80
CA LYS A 65 14.11 6.27 19.74
C LYS A 65 14.15 6.88 18.32
N HIS A 66 13.78 6.15 17.28
CA HIS A 66 13.70 6.70 15.94
C HIS A 66 12.34 7.36 15.76
N GLU A 67 12.32 8.70 15.71
CA GLU A 67 11.15 9.48 15.33
C GLU A 67 10.61 8.97 13.97
N ARG A 68 9.53 8.20 14.01
CA ARG A 68 8.86 7.73 12.79
C ARG A 68 8.16 8.90 12.13
N ARG A 69 8.75 9.38 11.04
CA ARG A 69 8.22 10.50 10.24
C ARG A 69 7.00 10.10 9.39
N LEU A 70 6.85 8.82 9.09
CA LEU A 70 5.73 8.26 8.32
C LEU A 70 4.99 7.23 9.17
N ASN A 71 3.66 7.35 9.22
CA ASN A 71 2.79 6.39 9.89
C ASN A 71 1.64 5.97 8.97
N PRO A 72 1.31 4.67 8.87
CA PRO A 72 2.03 3.53 9.45
C PRO A 72 3.36 3.23 8.70
N SER A 73 4.33 2.65 9.39
CA SER A 73 5.61 2.23 8.79
C SER A 73 5.48 0.95 7.94
N LYS A 74 4.49 0.11 8.25
CA LYS A 74 4.23 -1.16 7.56
C LYS A 74 2.73 -1.37 7.39
N VAL A 75 2.34 -1.78 6.19
CA VAL A 75 0.95 -2.11 5.83
C VAL A 75 0.92 -3.48 5.17
N LYS A 76 0.03 -4.36 5.63
CA LYS A 76 -0.25 -5.65 5.03
C LYS A 76 -1.55 -5.58 4.26
N LEU A 77 -1.45 -5.69 2.94
CA LEU A 77 -2.58 -5.64 2.01
C LEU A 77 -2.90 -7.06 1.54
N LYS A 78 -4.18 -7.43 1.57
CA LYS A 78 -4.72 -8.59 0.84
C LYS A 78 -5.75 -8.03 -0.11
N ILE A 79 -5.51 -8.13 -1.42
CA ILE A 79 -6.33 -7.47 -2.43
C ILE A 79 -6.88 -8.53 -3.38
N ARG A 80 -8.17 -8.43 -3.68
CA ARG A 80 -8.84 -9.24 -4.69
C ARG A 80 -8.48 -8.70 -6.08
N PRO A 81 -8.35 -9.56 -7.11
CA PRO A 81 -8.10 -9.10 -8.48
C PRO A 81 -9.10 -8.00 -8.91
N ASN A 82 -8.56 -6.95 -9.54
CA ASN A 82 -9.30 -5.78 -10.03
C ASN A 82 -10.07 -4.97 -8.96
N GLU A 83 -9.82 -5.20 -7.68
CA GLU A 83 -10.34 -4.36 -6.59
C GLU A 83 -9.32 -3.28 -6.21
N THR A 84 -9.78 -2.05 -6.00
CA THR A 84 -8.94 -0.94 -5.54
C THR A 84 -9.13 -0.74 -4.04
N VAL A 85 -8.03 -0.74 -3.28
CA VAL A 85 -8.02 -0.41 -1.86
C VAL A 85 -7.33 0.93 -1.61
N LYS A 86 -7.83 1.68 -0.64
CA LYS A 86 -7.23 2.94 -0.19
C LYS A 86 -6.74 2.78 1.23
N PHE A 87 -5.57 3.34 1.53
CA PHE A 87 -5.04 3.44 2.88
C PHE A 87 -4.38 4.80 3.04
N THR A 88 -4.36 5.29 4.28
CA THR A 88 -3.84 6.62 4.60
C THR A 88 -2.44 6.49 5.18
N VAL A 89 -1.53 7.34 4.70
CA VAL A 89 -0.21 7.54 5.26
C VAL A 89 -0.12 8.97 5.75
N THR A 90 0.27 9.15 7.01
CA THR A 90 0.51 10.47 7.60
C THR A 90 2.00 10.73 7.68
N PHE A 91 2.39 11.96 7.36
CA PHE A 91 3.75 12.45 7.47
C PHE A 91 3.82 13.53 8.55
N GLN A 92 4.82 13.45 9.41
CA GLN A 92 5.14 14.47 10.38
C GLN A 92 6.56 14.96 10.11
N GLN A 93 6.68 16.25 9.76
CA GLN A 93 7.97 16.91 9.66
C GLN A 93 8.51 17.17 11.09
N PRO A 94 9.74 16.74 11.41
CA PRO A 94 10.34 17.06 12.69
C PRO A 94 10.72 18.55 12.75
N HIS A 95 10.70 19.12 13.95
CA HIS A 95 11.08 20.52 14.19
C HIS A 95 12.58 20.75 13.96
N GLU A 96 13.42 19.76 14.24
CA GLU A 96 14.86 19.80 14.02
C GLU A 96 15.26 18.69 13.03
N TYR A 97 15.82 19.08 11.89
CA TYR A 97 16.22 18.16 10.83
C TYR A 97 17.70 18.41 10.48
N PRO A 98 18.54 17.35 10.40
CA PRO A 98 19.95 17.53 10.05
C PRO A 98 20.07 18.08 8.63
N VAL A 99 20.79 19.19 8.49
CA VAL A 99 21.04 19.83 7.20
C VAL A 99 22.42 19.42 6.70
N ASP A 100 22.48 18.84 5.51
CA ASP A 100 23.73 18.59 4.82
C ASP A 100 24.05 19.77 3.89
N LEU A 101 25.11 20.51 4.18
CA LEU A 101 25.55 21.66 3.38
C LEU A 101 26.77 21.27 2.53
N TYR A 102 26.59 21.23 1.21
CA TYR A 102 27.68 21.02 0.25
C TYR A 102 27.98 22.31 -0.50
N TYR A 103 29.15 22.89 -0.24
CA TYR A 103 29.62 24.05 -0.99
C TYR A 103 30.48 23.59 -2.17
N LEU A 104 29.93 23.71 -3.38
CA LEU A 104 30.68 23.47 -4.62
C LEU A 104 31.26 24.80 -5.12
N MET A 105 32.59 24.86 -5.19
CA MET A 105 33.33 26.05 -5.55
C MET A 105 34.10 25.85 -6.86
N ASP A 106 34.06 26.86 -7.73
CA ASP A 106 35.00 26.95 -8.85
C ASP A 106 36.39 27.39 -8.35
N LEU A 107 37.44 26.69 -8.77
CA LEU A 107 38.83 26.90 -8.36
C LEU A 107 39.63 27.76 -9.37
N THR A 108 38.94 28.50 -10.25
CA THR A 108 39.57 29.47 -11.16
C THR A 108 40.21 30.64 -10.42
N ASN A 109 41.16 31.32 -11.08
CA ASN A 109 41.95 32.42 -10.48
C ASN A 109 41.06 33.58 -9.97
N SER A 110 39.93 33.85 -10.62
CA SER A 110 38.96 34.86 -10.18
C SER A 110 38.30 34.53 -8.83
N MET A 111 38.27 33.25 -8.44
CA MET A 111 37.63 32.77 -7.21
C MET A 111 38.61 32.67 -6.02
N GLN A 112 39.89 33.02 -6.20
CA GLN A 112 40.92 32.90 -5.16
C GLN A 112 40.56 33.67 -3.89
N VAL A 113 40.06 34.91 -4.01
CA VAL A 113 39.64 35.75 -2.87
C VAL A 113 38.39 35.20 -2.18
N HIS A 114 37.52 34.50 -2.91
CA HIS A 114 36.30 33.92 -2.37
C HIS A 114 36.59 32.64 -1.57
N ARG A 115 37.60 31.87 -1.99
CA ARG A 115 38.07 30.68 -1.27
C ARG A 115 38.44 30.97 0.18
N GLU A 116 39.20 32.03 0.42
CA GLU A 116 39.67 32.39 1.77
C GLU A 116 38.50 32.74 2.70
N LYS A 117 37.52 33.50 2.21
CA LYS A 117 36.31 33.86 2.98
C LYS A 117 35.44 32.65 3.30
N LEU A 118 35.44 31.63 2.45
CA LEU A 118 34.63 30.44 2.65
C LEU A 118 35.26 29.46 3.63
N ILE A 119 36.58 29.45 3.73
CA ILE A 119 37.29 28.76 4.82
C ILE A 119 36.93 29.42 6.17
N GLU A 120 36.97 30.75 6.24
CA GLU A 120 36.58 31.49 7.45
C GLU A 120 35.11 31.27 7.84
N LEU A 121 34.22 31.19 6.85
CA LEU A 121 32.80 30.90 7.09
C LEU A 121 32.58 29.46 7.61
N ALA A 122 33.36 28.50 7.13
CA ALA A 122 33.24 27.10 7.55
C ALA A 122 33.51 26.94 9.05
N ASP A 123 34.53 27.62 9.59
CA ASP A 123 34.86 27.60 11.02
C ASP A 123 33.78 28.24 11.92
N ARG A 124 32.91 29.08 11.35
CA ARG A 124 31.81 29.73 12.07
C ARG A 124 30.49 28.96 12.01
N LEU A 125 30.37 28.02 11.07
CA LEU A 125 29.17 27.21 10.86
C LEU A 125 29.26 25.82 11.53
N GLY A 126 30.45 25.39 11.93
CA GLY A 126 30.71 24.20 12.76
C GLY A 126 30.92 24.55 14.23
#